data_AF-A0A183BE24-F1
#
_entry.id   AF-A0A183BE24-F1
#
_cell.length_a   1.000
_cell.length_b   1.000
_cell.length_c   1.000
_cell.angle_alpha   90.00
_cell.angle_beta   90.00
_cell.angle_gamma   90.00
#
_symmetry.space_group_name_H-M   'P 1'
#
loop_
_entity.id
_entity.type
_entity.pdbx_description
1 polymer ?
#
loop_
_entity_poly.entity_id
_entity_poly.type
_entity_poly.pdbx_seq_one_letter_code
_entity_poly.pdbx_strand_id
1 'polypeptide(L)'
;MGYITECAVFTWSNLLVVVAELLGEESEAMDLVHPITAHVLAEHQLIVGVVVVTDPGTVPVNSCGEKQRILLRDSFVNDKLDPIYVSYNM
;
A
#
# COMPACT_ATOMS: atom_id res chain seq x y z
N MET A 1 -7.62 13.69 -10.46
CA MET A 1 -6.30 13.77 -9.82
C MET A 1 -6.48 13.43 -8.36
N GLY A 2 -6.48 12.13 -8.12
CA GLY A 2 -6.48 11.54 -6.81
C GLY A 2 -5.11 11.64 -6.17
N TYR A 3 -5.11 11.41 -4.86
CA TYR A 3 -3.91 11.45 -4.04
C TYR A 3 -3.98 10.37 -2.98
N ILE A 4 -2.81 10.07 -2.40
CA ILE A 4 -2.70 9.06 -1.35
C ILE A 4 -3.21 9.67 -0.04
N THR A 5 -4.28 9.11 0.53
CA THR A 5 -4.82 9.58 1.83
C THR A 5 -4.07 8.98 3.00
N GLU A 6 -3.76 7.69 2.92
CA GLU A 6 -2.90 7.01 3.87
C GLU A 6 -2.07 5.90 3.22
N CYS A 7 -1.00 5.50 3.89
CA CYS A 7 -0.16 4.39 3.43
C CYS A 7 0.48 3.61 4.57
N ALA A 8 0.78 2.34 4.33
CA ALA A 8 1.51 1.52 5.27
C ALA A 8 2.43 0.54 4.55
N VAL A 9 3.53 0.17 5.23
CA VAL A 9 4.52 -0.77 4.72
C VAL A 9 4.74 -1.89 5.71
N PHE A 10 4.85 -3.11 5.20
CA PHE A 10 5.21 -4.30 5.98
C PHE A 10 5.96 -5.31 5.09
N THR A 11 6.53 -6.33 5.73
CA THR A 11 7.23 -7.41 5.01
C THR A 11 6.34 -8.65 4.90
N TRP A 12 6.38 -9.30 3.74
CA TRP A 12 5.72 -10.59 3.49
C TRP A 12 6.59 -11.45 2.57
N SER A 13 6.97 -12.64 3.03
CA SER A 13 7.81 -13.58 2.25
C SER A 13 9.08 -12.95 1.66
N ASN A 14 9.76 -12.11 2.46
CA ASN A 14 10.94 -11.30 2.08
C ASN A 14 10.68 -10.17 1.07
N LEU A 15 9.44 -9.95 0.66
CA LEU A 15 9.04 -8.80 -0.14
C LEU A 15 8.63 -7.64 0.77
N LEU A 16 8.97 -6.42 0.36
CA LEU A 16 8.39 -5.21 0.91
C LEU A 16 7.03 -4.97 0.23
N VAL A 17 5.97 -4.96 1.02
CA VAL A 17 4.60 -4.67 0.58
C VAL A 17 4.28 -3.23 0.98
N VAL A 18 3.86 -2.42 0.01
CA VAL A 18 3.32 -1.08 0.22
C VAL A 18 1.81 -1.14 -0.01
N VAL A 19 1.04 -0.70 0.97
CA VAL A 19 -0.40 -0.45 0.83
C VAL A 19 -0.61 1.06 0.79
N ALA A 20 -1.30 1.55 -0.23
CA ALA A 20 -1.61 2.97 -0.42
C ALA A 20 -3.10 3.16 -0.68
N GLU A 21 -3.74 4.00 0.13
CA GLU A 21 -5.13 4.37 -0.04
C GLU A 21 -5.25 5.49 -1.08
N LEU A 22 -6.08 5.29 -2.09
CA LEU A 22 -6.34 6.28 -3.14
C LEU A 22 -7.68 6.97 -2.90
N LEU A 23 -7.67 8.29 -2.76
CA LEU A 23 -8.88 9.09 -2.95
C LEU A 23 -8.90 9.64 -4.37
N GLY A 24 -9.66 8.99 -5.26
CA GLY A 24 -9.72 9.34 -6.68
C GLY A 24 -10.53 8.32 -7.47
N GLU A 25 -10.43 8.35 -8.79
CA GLU A 25 -10.99 7.29 -9.62
C GLU A 25 -10.11 6.04 -9.56
N GLU A 26 -10.73 4.85 -9.59
CA GLU A 26 -10.00 3.57 -9.65
C GLU A 26 -9.06 3.48 -10.86
N SER A 27 -9.40 4.18 -11.95
CA SER A 27 -8.59 4.30 -13.16
C SER A 27 -7.20 4.90 -12.88
N GLU A 28 -7.07 5.74 -11.85
CA GLU A 28 -5.82 6.40 -11.45
C GLU A 28 -4.92 5.48 -10.60
N ALA A 29 -5.39 4.30 -10.16
CA ALA A 29 -4.64 3.41 -9.27
C ALA A 29 -3.33 2.88 -9.88
N MET A 30 -3.33 2.56 -11.18
CA MET A 30 -2.14 2.06 -11.87
C MET A 30 -1.03 3.12 -11.96
N ASP A 31 -1.40 4.39 -12.06
CA ASP A 31 -0.47 5.52 -12.17
C ASP A 31 0.34 5.74 -10.87
N LEU A 32 -0.12 5.20 -9.73
CA LEU A 32 0.57 5.33 -8.44
C LEU A 32 1.75 4.36 -8.28
N VAL A 33 1.77 3.25 -9.02
CA VAL A 33 2.78 2.19 -8.83
C VAL A 33 4.20 2.70 -9.09
N HIS A 34 4.40 3.39 -10.21
CA HIS A 34 5.72 3.89 -10.58
C HIS A 34 6.23 4.97 -9.60
N PRO A 35 5.46 6.00 -9.25
CA PRO A 35 5.84 6.96 -8.22
C PRO A 35 6.20 6.30 -6.88
N ILE A 36 5.37 5.38 -6.37
CA ILE A 36 5.62 4.70 -5.07
C ILE A 36 6.93 3.93 -5.11
N THR A 37 7.13 3.08 -6.12
CA THR A 37 8.33 2.24 -6.24
C THR A 37 9.60 3.08 -6.42
N ALA A 38 9.54 4.14 -7.23
CA ALA A 38 10.66 5.04 -7.47
C ALA A 38 11.06 5.81 -6.20
N HIS A 39 10.09 6.37 -5.45
CA HIS A 39 10.39 7.11 -4.22
C HIS A 39 10.97 6.20 -3.13
N VAL A 40 10.39 5.02 -2.91
CA VAL A 40 10.91 4.08 -1.91
C VAL A 40 12.33 3.63 -2.25
N LEU A 41 12.60 3.37 -3.54
CA LEU A 41 13.96 3.03 -3.98
C LEU A 41 14.92 4.20 -3.78
N ALA A 42 14.56 5.40 -4.21
CA ALA A 42 15.43 6.57 -4.14
C ALA A 42 15.75 6.95 -2.69
N GLU A 43 14.75 7.02 -1.83
CA GLU A 43 14.89 7.55 -0.46
C GLU A 43 15.37 6.49 0.55
N HIS A 44 14.96 5.24 0.37
CA HIS A 44 15.23 4.18 1.35
C HIS A 44 16.16 3.09 0.85
N GLN A 45 16.54 3.08 -0.44
CA GLN A 45 17.34 2.02 -1.05
C GLN A 45 16.71 0.63 -0.87
N LEU A 46 15.38 0.58 -0.87
CA LEU A 46 14.59 -0.64 -0.73
C LEU A 46 13.80 -0.90 -2.02
N ILE A 47 13.74 -2.18 -2.41
CA ILE A 47 12.92 -2.63 -3.54
C ILE A 47 11.54 -3.00 -3.03
N VAL A 48 10.51 -2.37 -3.61
CA VAL A 48 9.11 -2.69 -3.34
C VAL A 48 8.69 -3.87 -4.20
N GLY A 49 8.41 -5.02 -3.58
CA GLY A 49 7.99 -6.23 -4.29
C GLY A 49 6.51 -6.24 -4.62
N VAL A 50 5.67 -5.63 -3.78
CA VAL A 50 4.22 -5.56 -4.00
C VAL A 50 3.71 -4.16 -3.68
N VAL A 51 2.90 -3.61 -4.58
CA VAL A 51 2.11 -2.40 -4.35
C VAL A 51 0.63 -2.77 -4.36
N VAL A 52 -0.09 -2.43 -3.30
CA VAL A 52 -1.52 -2.64 -3.14
C VAL A 52 -2.18 -1.27 -3.05
N VAL A 53 -3.07 -0.96 -3.98
CA VAL A 53 -3.88 0.27 -3.97
C VAL A 53 -5.27 -0.07 -3.48
N THR A 54 -5.80 0.69 -2.53
CA THR A 54 -7.06 0.38 -1.83
C THR A 54 -7.91 1.64 -1.66
N ASP A 55 -9.17 1.45 -1.28
CA ASP A 55 -10.03 2.56 -0.87
C ASP A 55 -9.57 3.21 0.45
N PRO A 56 -9.95 4.48 0.69
CA PRO A 56 -9.70 5.16 1.96
C PRO A 56 -10.31 4.42 3.16
N GLY A 57 -9.57 4.36 4.26
CA GLY A 57 -9.96 3.66 5.49
C GLY A 57 -9.55 2.18 5.56
N THR A 58 -8.87 1.67 4.54
CA THR A 58 -8.34 0.30 4.52
C THR A 58 -7.14 0.13 5.46
N VAL A 59 -6.29 1.14 5.59
CA VAL A 59 -5.16 1.17 6.53
C VAL A 59 -5.72 1.46 7.93
N PRO A 60 -5.73 0.47 8.84
CA PRO A 60 -6.27 0.67 10.17
C PRO A 60 -5.37 1.63 10.97
N VAL A 61 -5.97 2.68 11.50
CA VAL A 61 -5.33 3.65 12.38
C VAL A 61 -6.08 3.68 13.71
N ASN A 62 -5.36 3.57 14.82
CA ASN A 62 -5.98 3.60 16.15
C ASN A 62 -6.34 5.03 16.58
N SER A 63 -7.00 5.18 17.73
CA SER A 63 -7.40 6.49 18.27
C SER A 63 -6.23 7.43 18.60
N CYS A 64 -5.00 6.92 18.66
CA CYS A 64 -3.78 7.70 18.87
C CYS A 64 -3.12 8.12 17.55
N GLY A 65 -3.67 7.74 16.39
CA GLY A 65 -3.08 8.02 15.08
C GLY A 65 -2.01 7.01 14.65
N GLU A 66 -1.87 5.88 15.34
CA GLU A 66 -0.88 4.86 15.01
C GLU A 66 -1.43 3.86 14.00
N LYS A 67 -0.66 3.63 12.93
CA LYS A 67 -0.97 2.61 11.91
C LYS A 67 -0.82 1.21 12.50
N GLN A 68 -1.90 0.42 12.45
CA GLN A 68 -1.92 -0.95 12.94
C GLN A 68 -1.41 -1.92 11.85
N ARG A 69 -0.11 -1.83 11.55
CA ARG A 69 0.53 -2.59 10.46
C ARG A 69 0.43 -4.11 10.60
N ILE A 70 0.38 -4.63 11.83
CA ILE A 70 0.18 -6.07 12.09
C ILE A 70 -1.22 -6.48 11.63
N LEU A 71 -2.26 -5.73 12.01
CA LEU A 71 -3.63 -6.01 11.59
C LEU A 71 -3.78 -5.93 10.07
N LEU A 72 -3.18 -4.91 9.44
CA LEU A 72 -3.19 -4.78 7.99
C LEU A 72 -2.50 -5.94 7.28
N ARG A 73 -1.32 -6.35 7.79
CA ARG A 73 -0.58 -7.51 7.28
C ARG A 73 -1.41 -8.78 7.42
N ASP A 74 -2.07 -8.99 8.56
CA ASP A 74 -2.92 -10.15 8.78
C ASP A 74 -4.09 -10.15 7.79
N SER A 75 -4.73 -9.00 7.53
CA SER A 75 -5.76 -8.87 6.50
C SER A 75 -5.22 -9.22 5.11
N PHE A 76 -4.02 -8.75 4.75
CA PHE A 76 -3.38 -9.07 3.47
C PHE A 76 -3.08 -10.58 3.34
N VAL A 77 -2.46 -11.18 4.35
CA VAL A 77 -2.04 -12.60 4.32
C VAL A 77 -3.23 -13.55 4.28
N ASN A 78 -4.35 -13.17 4.90
CA ASN A 78 -5.57 -13.95 4.93
C ASN A 78 -6.56 -13.61 3.79
N ASP A 79 -6.12 -12.85 2.78
CA ASP A 79 -6.94 -12.49 1.61
C ASP A 79 -8.25 -11.76 1.98
N LYS A 80 -8.17 -10.88 2.98
CA LYS A 80 -9.30 -10.09 3.51
C LYS A 80 -9.30 -8.63 3.05
N LEU A 81 -8.30 -8.23 2.27
CA LEU A 81 -8.29 -6.91 1.66
C LEU A 81 -9.10 -6.95 0.36
N ASP A 82 -9.78 -5.86 0.06
CA ASP A 82 -10.48 -5.64 -1.21
C ASP A 82 -9.73 -4.53 -1.98
N PRO A 83 -8.63 -4.86 -2.67
CA PRO A 83 -7.81 -3.86 -3.33
C PRO A 83 -8.42 -3.42 -4.65
N ILE A 84 -8.29 -2.12 -4.95
CA ILE A 84 -8.58 -1.54 -6.27
C ILE A 84 -7.60 -2.10 -7.30
N TYR A 85 -6.31 -2.19 -6.93
CA TYR A 85 -5.26 -2.68 -7.81
C TYR A 85 -4.11 -3.31 -7.04
N VAL A 86 -3.50 -4.37 -7.60
CA VAL A 86 -2.30 -5.02 -7.03
C VAL A 86 -1.25 -5.15 -8.13
N SER A 87 -0.05 -4.65 -7.86
CA SER A 87 1.13 -4.82 -8.71
C SER A 87 2.17 -5.69 -8.01
N TYR A 88 2.68 -6.69 -8.73
CA TYR A 88 3.83 -7.48 -8.32
C TYR A 88 5.04 -7.04 -9.15
N ASN A 89 5.99 -6.36 -8.52
CA ASN A 89 7.23 -5.97 -9.18
C ASN A 89 8.25 -7.10 -8.98
N MET A 90 8.47 -7.88 -10.05
CA MET A 90 9.50 -8.92 -10.12
C MET A 90 10.70 -8.44 -10.92
#